data_AF-A0A6F8YB60-F1
#
_entry.id   AF-A0A6F8YB60-F1
#
_cell.length_a   1.000
_cell.length_b   1.000
_cell.length_c   1.000
_cell.angle_alpha   90.00
_cell.angle_beta   90.00
_cell.angle_gamma   90.00
#
_symmetry.space_group_name_H-M   'P 1'
#
loop_
_entity.id
_entity.type
_entity.pdbx_description
1 polymer ?
#
loop_
_entity_poly.entity_id
_entity_poly.type
_entity_poly.pdbx_seq_one_letter_code
_entity_poly.pdbx_strand_id
1 'polypeptide(L)'
;MELAVRRQVDRIGQWVARLTVALLVVAASALALATPASAATTYVYTTFKGDGAADQELWVYQSTNATSFGVLADTNYRGPTGVLRDPSVTYYNGRYYIAHTVQSWTTNSTYFNIASSPDLVTWTHVASVNSGIADTRFVWAPEFFVEGNTVRVIASVAQTTCSNCFRPYVYTAQNSTLTSWSGPAQMGGLGTNYIDTFVVRSGNTYHAFVKNETSKYIEHWTSTSTLTSGWTSRGALWSSGYEGPAVVQLENGSWRIYVDRYTNGGIWTATSSDLNTWSGLSSVSCAGCRHGTVLAVPSSSTGERYRVTARHSGKVIDVIEASTADNAEVKQWGWNGGTNQTWAFQDVGGGYVRIVNQNSGKCLDVAGASTADRANIIQYTCNSATNQQWQWRPIGSYFQLVARHSGKCLDVVSAGTADGSDIQQYTCGSQDNQQWSRTPV
;
A
#
# COMPACT_ATOMS: atom_id res chain seq x y z
N MET A 1 -4.37 82.11 -16.95
CA MET A 1 -3.18 82.97 -16.93
C MET A 1 -2.30 82.46 -15.80
N GLU A 2 -1.59 81.37 -16.08
CA GLU A 2 -0.18 81.41 -16.53
C GLU A 2 0.74 81.71 -15.34
N LEU A 3 1.39 80.68 -14.80
CA LEU A 3 2.72 80.20 -15.23
C LEU A 3 3.83 80.93 -14.47
N ALA A 4 4.56 80.17 -13.63
CA ALA A 4 6.02 80.23 -13.40
C ALA A 4 6.28 79.68 -11.99
N VAL A 5 6.70 78.42 -11.76
CA VAL A 5 7.88 77.72 -12.26
C VAL A 5 9.18 78.48 -11.96
N ARG A 6 9.98 77.88 -11.06
CA ARG A 6 11.44 77.94 -10.88
C ARG A 6 12.07 78.96 -9.92
N ARG A 7 12.79 78.35 -8.96
CA ARG A 7 14.14 78.69 -8.45
C ARG A 7 14.19 79.85 -7.44
N GLN A 8 15.01 79.86 -6.39
CA GLN A 8 16.05 78.98 -5.84
C GLN A 8 16.56 79.75 -4.60
N VAL A 9 16.27 79.27 -3.39
CA VAL A 9 17.24 78.83 -2.36
C VAL A 9 18.31 79.86 -1.98
N ASP A 10 18.24 80.37 -0.74
CA ASP A 10 19.37 80.61 0.19
C ASP A 10 18.82 80.64 1.64
N ARG A 11 18.91 79.54 2.41
CA ARG A 11 19.96 79.16 3.40
C ARG A 11 19.96 80.13 4.61
N ILE A 12 19.74 79.74 5.87
CA ILE A 12 20.43 78.81 6.80
C ILE A 12 19.51 78.72 8.05
N GLY A 13 19.21 77.63 8.76
CA GLY A 13 19.64 76.25 8.79
C GLY A 13 18.97 75.53 9.99
N GLN A 14 18.94 74.19 9.95
CA GLN A 14 18.81 73.19 11.02
C GLN A 14 17.82 72.04 10.71
N TRP A 15 18.39 71.01 10.06
CA TRP A 15 18.21 69.56 10.26
C TRP A 15 16.81 68.92 10.34
N VAL A 16 16.34 68.52 9.15
CA VAL A 16 15.72 67.25 8.70
C VAL A 16 15.45 66.14 9.74
N ALA A 17 14.19 65.65 9.83
CA ALA A 17 13.81 64.25 9.54
C ALA A 17 12.27 63.99 9.62
N ARG A 18 11.66 63.97 8.42
CA ARG A 18 10.47 63.25 7.94
C ARG A 18 9.60 62.45 8.93
N LEU A 19 8.34 62.90 9.08
CA LEU A 19 7.21 62.05 9.45
C LEU A 19 6.73 61.27 8.21
N THR A 20 6.90 59.95 8.20
CA THR A 20 6.21 59.05 7.26
C THR A 20 5.17 58.26 8.03
N VAL A 21 3.93 58.37 7.58
CA VAL A 21 2.76 57.62 8.04
C VAL A 21 3.02 56.13 7.84
N ALA A 22 3.10 55.36 8.94
CA ALA A 22 3.12 53.91 8.89
C ALA A 22 1.68 53.39 8.83
N LEU A 23 1.28 52.85 7.66
CA LEU A 23 0.12 51.97 7.56
C LEU A 23 0.42 50.68 8.36
N LEU A 24 -0.36 50.43 9.42
CA LEU A 24 -0.42 49.11 10.05
C LEU A 24 -1.30 48.20 9.19
N VAL A 25 -0.68 47.40 8.32
CA VAL A 25 -1.31 46.22 7.74
C VAL A 25 -1.23 45.12 8.79
N VAL A 26 -2.35 44.81 9.44
CA VAL A 26 -2.48 43.58 10.24
C VAL A 26 -2.54 42.42 9.26
N ALA A 27 -1.39 41.81 8.99
CA ALA A 27 -1.34 40.51 8.33
C ALA A 27 -1.90 39.46 9.30
N ALA A 28 -3.17 39.12 9.13
CA ALA A 28 -3.74 37.93 9.73
C ALA A 28 -3.09 36.71 9.07
N SER A 29 -1.98 36.24 9.66
CA SER A 29 -1.39 34.94 9.32
C SER A 29 -2.37 33.86 9.75
N ALA A 30 -3.26 33.46 8.85
CA ALA A 30 -3.93 32.17 8.97
C ALA A 30 -2.83 31.11 8.92
N LEU A 31 -2.40 30.63 10.10
CA LEU A 31 -1.71 29.36 10.23
C LEU A 31 -2.72 28.31 9.74
N ALA A 32 -2.67 28.02 8.44
CA ALA A 32 -3.21 26.78 7.93
C ALA A 32 -2.56 25.68 8.76
N LEU A 33 -3.33 25.04 9.63
CA LEU A 33 -2.93 23.79 10.25
C LEU A 33 -2.61 22.86 9.08
N ALA A 34 -1.33 22.63 8.83
CA ALA A 34 -0.90 21.61 7.90
C ALA A 34 -1.63 20.34 8.33
N THR A 35 -2.48 19.82 7.44
CA THR A 35 -3.04 18.49 7.60
C THR A 35 -1.89 17.56 7.96
N PRO A 36 -2.04 16.63 8.93
CA PRO A 36 -0.99 15.66 9.21
C PRO A 36 -0.54 15.07 7.87
N ALA A 37 0.76 15.15 7.59
CA ALA A 37 1.31 14.64 6.34
C ALA A 37 0.79 13.21 6.16
N SER A 38 0.07 12.98 5.07
CA SER A 38 -0.31 11.64 4.64
C SER A 38 0.95 10.77 4.70
N ALA A 39 0.83 9.58 5.30
CA ALA A 39 1.94 8.65 5.35
C ALA A 39 2.38 8.38 3.90
N ALA A 40 3.63 8.68 3.57
CA ALA A 40 4.13 8.64 2.19
C ALA A 40 3.82 7.28 1.54
N THR A 41 3.11 7.27 0.41
CA THR A 41 2.72 6.00 -0.22
C THR A 41 3.95 5.33 -0.85
N THR A 42 4.19 4.07 -0.51
CA THR A 42 5.15 3.22 -1.23
C THR A 42 4.38 2.41 -2.28
N TYR A 43 4.97 2.18 -3.43
CA TYR A 43 4.40 1.38 -4.51
C TYR A 43 5.22 0.11 -4.64
N VAL A 44 4.57 -1.03 -4.50
CA VAL A 44 5.18 -2.35 -4.65
C VAL A 44 4.83 -2.89 -6.02
N TYR A 45 5.82 -3.38 -6.75
CA TYR A 45 5.63 -3.99 -8.06
C TYR A 45 6.09 -5.44 -8.02
N THR A 46 5.15 -6.37 -8.16
CA THR A 46 5.46 -7.79 -8.38
C THR A 46 5.54 -8.08 -9.87
N THR A 47 6.63 -8.71 -10.30
CA THR A 47 6.91 -9.01 -11.71
C THR A 47 7.67 -10.34 -11.84
N PHE A 48 7.82 -10.80 -13.07
CA PHE A 48 8.86 -11.73 -13.50
C PHE A 48 9.80 -11.02 -14.48
N LYS A 49 10.89 -11.66 -14.93
CA LYS A 49 11.89 -11.00 -15.79
C LYS A 49 11.88 -11.41 -17.27
N GLY A 50 11.23 -12.51 -17.60
CA GLY A 50 11.21 -13.03 -18.96
C GLY A 50 10.91 -14.53 -19.04
N ASP A 51 11.09 -15.08 -20.23
CA ASP A 51 10.76 -16.48 -20.51
C ASP A 51 11.93 -17.45 -20.28
N GLY A 52 13.12 -16.96 -19.95
CA GLY A 52 14.22 -17.81 -19.53
C GLY A 52 13.89 -18.54 -18.24
N ALA A 53 14.36 -19.79 -18.08
CA ALA A 53 14.07 -20.57 -16.87
C ALA A 53 14.49 -19.83 -15.59
N ALA A 54 15.61 -19.10 -15.61
CA ALA A 54 16.04 -18.26 -14.49
C ALA A 54 15.09 -17.09 -14.22
N ASP A 55 14.43 -16.54 -15.24
CA ASP A 55 13.62 -15.32 -15.16
C ASP A 55 12.15 -15.56 -14.78
N GLN A 56 11.73 -16.83 -14.74
CA GLN A 56 10.37 -17.27 -14.39
C GLN A 56 10.19 -17.46 -12.87
N GLU A 57 10.51 -16.43 -12.10
CA GLU A 57 10.32 -16.35 -10.66
C GLU A 57 9.76 -14.99 -10.26
N LEU A 58 9.28 -14.91 -9.01
CA LEU A 58 8.77 -13.66 -8.47
C LEU A 58 9.90 -12.71 -8.08
N TRP A 59 9.89 -11.55 -8.71
CA TRP A 59 10.66 -10.39 -8.32
C TRP A 59 9.75 -9.34 -7.72
N VAL A 60 10.20 -8.70 -6.66
CA VAL A 60 9.48 -7.60 -6.02
C VAL A 60 10.34 -6.36 -6.06
N TYR A 61 9.74 -5.26 -6.52
CA TYR A 61 10.34 -3.93 -6.56
C TYR A 61 9.53 -2.98 -5.70
N GLN A 62 10.17 -1.88 -5.31
CA GLN A 62 9.53 -0.79 -4.58
C GLN A 62 9.85 0.57 -5.19
N SER A 63 8.95 1.52 -5.00
CA SER A 63 9.10 2.91 -5.44
C SER A 63 8.35 3.87 -4.53
N THR A 64 8.85 5.08 -4.35
CA THR A 64 8.14 6.17 -3.65
C THR A 64 7.43 7.13 -4.61
N ASN A 65 7.69 7.04 -5.92
CA ASN A 65 7.11 7.93 -6.94
C ASN A 65 6.34 7.18 -8.03
N ALA A 66 6.33 5.85 -7.96
CA ALA A 66 5.69 4.94 -8.89
C ALA A 66 6.18 5.07 -10.36
N THR A 67 7.40 5.58 -10.60
CA THR A 67 8.05 5.62 -11.92
C THR A 67 9.49 5.13 -11.88
N SER A 68 10.10 5.09 -10.70
CA SER A 68 11.47 4.64 -10.48
C SER A 68 11.46 3.52 -9.44
N PHE A 69 11.59 2.29 -9.91
CA PHE A 69 11.49 1.07 -9.13
C PHE A 69 12.87 0.47 -8.87
N GLY A 70 13.20 0.30 -7.59
CA GLY A 70 14.38 -0.45 -7.14
C GLY A 70 13.97 -1.85 -6.70
N VAL A 71 14.88 -2.82 -6.83
CA VAL A 71 14.65 -4.19 -6.35
C VAL A 71 14.44 -4.14 -4.84
N LEU A 72 13.32 -4.69 -4.37
CA LEU A 72 13.06 -4.97 -2.96
C LEU A 72 13.54 -6.40 -2.63
N ALA A 73 13.15 -7.37 -3.46
CA ALA A 73 13.50 -8.77 -3.24
C ALA A 73 13.62 -9.55 -4.54
N ASP A 74 14.71 -10.32 -4.63
CA ASP A 74 14.77 -11.54 -5.42
C ASP A 74 14.27 -12.68 -4.53
N THR A 75 13.01 -13.08 -4.72
CA THR A 75 12.36 -13.99 -3.77
C THR A 75 12.71 -15.45 -3.99
N ASN A 76 13.28 -15.79 -5.16
CA ASN A 76 13.40 -17.16 -5.68
C ASN A 76 12.07 -17.96 -5.69
N TYR A 77 10.92 -17.32 -5.47
CA TYR A 77 9.64 -18.01 -5.43
C TYR A 77 9.14 -18.29 -6.84
N ARG A 78 8.94 -19.57 -7.15
CA ARG A 78 8.51 -20.07 -8.47
C ARG A 78 7.18 -20.82 -8.43
N GLY A 79 6.59 -20.93 -7.24
CA GLY A 79 5.44 -21.80 -6.99
C GLY A 79 5.73 -23.30 -7.16
N PRO A 80 4.71 -24.15 -6.94
CA PRO A 80 4.85 -25.61 -6.96
C PRO A 80 5.31 -26.22 -8.29
N THR A 81 5.08 -25.53 -9.41
CA THR A 81 5.45 -26.00 -10.76
C THR A 81 6.86 -25.60 -11.16
N GLY A 82 7.56 -24.78 -10.36
CA GLY A 82 8.86 -24.23 -10.71
C GLY A 82 8.81 -23.09 -11.74
N VAL A 83 7.61 -22.59 -12.08
CA VAL A 83 7.38 -21.51 -13.03
C VAL A 83 6.38 -20.49 -12.48
N LEU A 84 6.76 -19.22 -12.53
CA LEU A 84 5.91 -18.08 -12.22
C LEU A 84 5.99 -17.02 -13.32
N ARG A 85 4.83 -16.62 -13.86
CA ARG A 85 4.69 -15.49 -14.79
C ARG A 85 3.49 -14.64 -14.40
N ASP A 86 3.49 -13.39 -14.85
CA ASP A 86 2.35 -12.47 -14.76
C ASP A 86 1.76 -12.36 -13.33
N PRO A 87 2.56 -12.08 -12.28
CA PRO A 87 2.03 -12.01 -10.93
C PRO A 87 1.20 -10.75 -10.71
N SER A 88 -0.03 -10.95 -10.26
CA SER A 88 -0.87 -9.88 -9.70
C SER A 88 -0.81 -9.90 -8.18
N VAL A 89 -0.69 -8.73 -7.54
CA VAL A 89 -0.51 -8.60 -6.10
C VAL A 89 -1.64 -7.83 -5.44
N THR A 90 -2.04 -8.25 -4.24
CA THR A 90 -2.96 -7.51 -3.38
C THR A 90 -2.56 -7.63 -1.92
N TYR A 91 -3.01 -6.69 -1.08
CA TYR A 91 -2.91 -6.79 0.37
C TYR A 91 -4.31 -6.99 0.95
N TYR A 92 -4.48 -8.08 1.70
CA TYR A 92 -5.78 -8.46 2.25
C TYR A 92 -5.60 -9.17 3.58
N ASN A 93 -6.41 -8.79 4.59
CA ASN A 93 -6.40 -9.40 5.93
C ASN A 93 -5.00 -9.56 6.55
N GLY A 94 -4.17 -8.52 6.44
CA GLY A 94 -2.86 -8.50 7.09
C GLY A 94 -1.74 -9.23 6.34
N ARG A 95 -1.99 -9.71 5.12
CA ARG A 95 -1.01 -10.43 4.30
C ARG A 95 -1.01 -9.93 2.87
N TYR A 96 0.15 -10.03 2.22
CA TYR A 96 0.25 -9.92 0.78
C TYR A 96 -0.14 -11.24 0.14
N TYR A 97 -0.83 -11.18 -0.98
CA TYR A 97 -1.14 -12.31 -1.83
C TYR A 97 -0.73 -12.02 -3.25
N ILE A 98 -0.25 -13.04 -3.95
CA ILE A 98 -0.12 -13.02 -5.40
C ILE A 98 -1.00 -14.08 -6.04
N ALA A 99 -1.55 -13.75 -7.20
CA ALA A 99 -2.08 -14.71 -8.16
C ALA A 99 -1.11 -14.75 -9.34
N HIS A 100 -0.77 -15.93 -9.87
CA HIS A 100 0.20 -16.02 -10.96
C HIS A 100 -0.04 -17.16 -11.95
N THR A 101 0.40 -16.95 -13.18
CA THR A 101 0.49 -17.97 -14.23
C THR A 101 1.53 -19.03 -13.83
N VAL A 102 1.24 -20.31 -14.09
CA VAL A 102 2.00 -21.46 -13.56
C VAL A 102 2.87 -22.18 -14.58
N GLN A 103 2.84 -21.77 -15.84
CA GLN A 103 3.57 -22.39 -16.95
C GLN A 103 3.96 -21.37 -18.02
N SER A 104 4.93 -21.75 -18.85
CA SER A 104 5.32 -20.99 -20.05
C SER A 104 4.28 -21.13 -21.17
N TRP A 105 4.36 -20.25 -22.17
CA TRP A 105 3.44 -20.16 -23.30
C TRP A 105 3.40 -21.42 -24.20
N THR A 106 4.35 -22.34 -24.04
CA THR A 106 4.43 -23.61 -24.79
C THR A 106 3.73 -24.78 -24.11
N THR A 107 3.32 -24.64 -22.85
CA THR A 107 2.75 -25.73 -22.04
C THR A 107 1.32 -25.40 -21.63
N ASN A 108 0.43 -26.40 -21.72
CA ASN A 108 -0.98 -26.20 -21.39
C ASN A 108 -1.20 -26.06 -19.88
N SER A 109 -1.78 -24.94 -19.44
CA SER A 109 -2.15 -24.68 -18.06
C SER A 109 -3.67 -24.68 -17.89
N THR A 110 -4.17 -25.43 -16.90
CA THR A 110 -5.60 -25.53 -16.58
C THR A 110 -5.99 -24.82 -15.28
N TYR A 111 -5.04 -24.15 -14.64
CA TYR A 111 -5.20 -23.47 -13.36
C TYR A 111 -4.21 -22.31 -13.22
N PHE A 112 -4.45 -21.45 -12.25
CA PHE A 112 -3.46 -20.47 -11.74
C PHE A 112 -3.20 -20.73 -10.26
N ASN A 113 -2.12 -20.15 -9.71
CA ASN A 113 -1.77 -20.33 -8.30
C ASN A 113 -1.98 -19.05 -7.50
N ILE A 114 -2.31 -19.22 -6.22
CA ILE A 114 -2.26 -18.20 -5.18
C ILE A 114 -1.09 -18.49 -4.26
N ALA A 115 -0.34 -17.46 -3.89
CA ALA A 115 0.66 -17.49 -2.83
C ALA A 115 0.42 -16.34 -1.85
N SER A 116 0.97 -16.45 -0.64
CA SER A 116 0.93 -15.37 0.34
C SER A 116 2.30 -15.07 0.92
N SER A 117 2.47 -13.85 1.39
CA SER A 117 3.65 -13.39 2.09
C SER A 117 3.27 -12.45 3.24
N PRO A 118 3.94 -12.55 4.40
CA PRO A 118 3.80 -11.54 5.45
C PRO A 118 4.61 -10.26 5.17
N ASP A 119 5.63 -10.32 4.30
CA ASP A 119 6.72 -9.34 4.24
C ASP A 119 7.19 -8.98 2.82
N LEU A 120 6.53 -9.49 1.78
CA LEU A 120 6.89 -9.39 0.36
C LEU A 120 8.18 -10.12 -0.05
N VAL A 121 8.86 -10.78 0.88
CA VAL A 121 10.13 -11.49 0.63
C VAL A 121 9.90 -12.99 0.66
N THR A 122 9.24 -13.48 1.70
CA THR A 122 9.01 -14.91 1.93
C THR A 122 7.62 -15.28 1.44
N TRP A 123 7.55 -16.15 0.43
CA TRP A 123 6.29 -16.53 -0.21
C TRP A 123 5.96 -18.00 0.01
N THR A 124 4.69 -18.27 0.28
CA THR A 124 4.18 -19.62 0.53
C THR A 124 2.96 -19.86 -0.36
N HIS A 125 2.93 -20.99 -1.08
CA HIS A 125 1.76 -21.40 -1.85
C HIS A 125 0.53 -21.55 -0.95
N VAL A 126 -0.63 -21.12 -1.45
CA VAL A 126 -1.91 -21.11 -0.73
C VAL A 126 -2.94 -22.00 -1.42
N ALA A 127 -3.09 -21.85 -2.73
CA ALA A 127 -4.11 -22.58 -3.50
C ALA A 127 -3.73 -22.69 -4.97
N SER A 128 -4.21 -23.75 -5.61
CA SER A 128 -4.24 -23.88 -7.07
C SER A 128 -5.70 -23.82 -7.51
N VAL A 129 -6.06 -22.80 -8.29
CA VAL A 129 -7.44 -22.51 -8.68
C VAL A 129 -7.66 -23.01 -10.09
N ASN A 130 -8.42 -24.10 -10.22
CA ASN A 130 -8.77 -24.67 -11.51
C ASN A 130 -9.63 -23.70 -12.33
N SER A 131 -9.38 -23.63 -13.64
CA SER A 131 -10.18 -22.85 -14.57
C SER A 131 -11.67 -23.19 -14.52
N GLY A 132 -12.01 -24.46 -14.27
CA GLY A 132 -13.38 -24.97 -14.33
C GLY A 132 -13.97 -24.96 -15.74
N ILE A 133 -13.15 -24.78 -16.78
CA ILE A 133 -13.57 -24.72 -18.18
C ILE A 133 -13.09 -25.97 -18.90
N ALA A 134 -14.00 -26.67 -19.57
CA ALA A 134 -13.68 -27.85 -20.35
C ALA A 134 -12.68 -27.51 -21.47
N ASP A 135 -11.78 -28.44 -21.76
CA ASP A 135 -10.79 -28.31 -22.83
C ASP A 135 -9.90 -27.07 -22.69
N THR A 136 -9.64 -26.61 -21.46
CA THR A 136 -8.75 -25.48 -21.21
C THR A 136 -7.35 -25.78 -21.72
N ARG A 137 -6.84 -24.88 -22.57
CA ARG A 137 -5.47 -24.88 -23.06
C ARG A 137 -4.59 -24.00 -22.20
N PHE A 138 -5.06 -22.79 -21.89
CA PHE A 138 -4.27 -21.78 -21.19
C PHE A 138 -5.11 -21.04 -20.17
N VAL A 139 -4.53 -20.80 -18.99
CA VAL A 139 -5.01 -19.87 -17.96
C VAL A 139 -3.87 -18.91 -17.67
N TRP A 140 -4.01 -17.66 -18.10
CA TRP A 140 -2.94 -16.66 -18.08
C TRP A 140 -3.37 -15.36 -17.42
N ALA A 141 -2.36 -14.63 -16.93
CA ALA A 141 -2.47 -13.28 -16.40
C ALA A 141 -3.63 -13.11 -15.40
N PRO A 142 -3.61 -13.86 -14.28
CA PRO A 142 -4.62 -13.71 -13.24
C PRO A 142 -4.45 -12.37 -12.51
N GLU A 143 -5.47 -11.51 -12.57
CA GLU A 143 -5.47 -10.19 -11.94
C GLU A 143 -6.40 -10.12 -10.73
N PHE A 144 -5.90 -9.66 -9.58
CA PHE A 144 -6.75 -9.43 -8.42
C PHE A 144 -7.73 -8.27 -8.66
N PHE A 145 -8.97 -8.46 -8.19
CA PHE A 145 -9.96 -7.41 -8.09
C PHE A 145 -10.68 -7.53 -6.75
N VAL A 146 -10.50 -6.53 -5.88
CA VAL A 146 -11.01 -6.53 -4.51
C VAL A 146 -12.06 -5.45 -4.33
N GLU A 147 -13.24 -5.83 -3.84
CA GLU A 147 -14.34 -4.92 -3.51
C GLU A 147 -14.80 -5.15 -2.08
N GLY A 148 -14.51 -4.19 -1.19
CA GLY A 148 -14.74 -4.36 0.24
C GLY A 148 -14.02 -5.60 0.75
N ASN A 149 -14.76 -6.55 1.33
CA ASN A 149 -14.20 -7.82 1.82
C ASN A 149 -14.21 -8.94 0.77
N THR A 150 -14.72 -8.70 -0.44
CA THR A 150 -14.79 -9.71 -1.49
C THR A 150 -13.54 -9.68 -2.34
N VAL A 151 -12.77 -10.77 -2.32
CA VAL A 151 -11.58 -10.94 -3.15
C VAL A 151 -11.94 -11.76 -4.39
N ARG A 152 -11.58 -11.25 -5.55
CA ARG A 152 -11.74 -11.95 -6.82
C ARG A 152 -10.42 -11.98 -7.59
N VAL A 153 -10.31 -12.94 -8.49
CA VAL A 153 -9.25 -13.00 -9.50
C VAL A 153 -9.93 -13.08 -10.86
N ILE A 154 -9.40 -12.33 -11.82
CA ILE A 154 -9.81 -12.32 -13.21
C ILE A 154 -8.70 -13.00 -14.00
N ALA A 155 -8.96 -14.16 -14.59
CA ALA A 155 -7.95 -14.87 -15.39
C ALA A 155 -8.42 -15.03 -16.83
N SER A 156 -7.48 -14.95 -17.76
CA SER A 156 -7.74 -15.09 -19.20
C SER A 156 -7.63 -16.56 -19.59
N VAL A 157 -8.71 -17.13 -20.12
CA VAL A 157 -8.78 -18.56 -20.44
C VAL A 157 -9.01 -18.78 -21.93
N ALA A 158 -8.21 -19.66 -22.55
CA ALA A 158 -8.40 -20.16 -23.90
C ALA A 158 -8.59 -21.68 -23.90
N GLN A 159 -9.41 -22.18 -24.82
CA GLN A 159 -9.68 -23.61 -25.00
C GLN A 159 -8.81 -24.20 -26.13
N THR A 160 -8.62 -25.52 -26.13
CA THR A 160 -7.81 -26.23 -27.14
C THR A 160 -8.44 -26.22 -28.52
N THR A 161 -9.75 -25.96 -28.60
CA THR A 161 -10.55 -25.93 -29.83
C THR A 161 -10.38 -24.65 -30.64
N CYS A 162 -9.61 -23.66 -30.15
CA CYS A 162 -9.45 -22.37 -30.81
C CYS A 162 -8.08 -21.73 -30.56
N SER A 163 -7.62 -20.95 -31.53
CA SER A 163 -6.33 -20.23 -31.48
C SER A 163 -6.45 -18.78 -31.01
N ASN A 164 -7.59 -18.13 -31.28
CA ASN A 164 -7.82 -16.70 -31.03
C ASN A 164 -9.11 -16.50 -30.21
N CYS A 165 -9.16 -17.03 -29.00
CA CYS A 165 -10.41 -17.14 -28.25
C CYS A 165 -10.29 -16.89 -26.75
N PHE A 166 -9.22 -16.24 -26.30
CA PHE A 166 -9.12 -15.87 -24.90
C PHE A 166 -10.34 -15.06 -24.44
N ARG A 167 -10.84 -15.43 -23.26
CA ARG A 167 -11.95 -14.78 -22.59
C ARG A 167 -11.59 -14.60 -21.11
N PRO A 168 -11.87 -13.44 -20.51
CA PRO A 168 -11.66 -13.25 -19.08
C PRO A 168 -12.81 -13.86 -18.26
N TYR A 169 -12.43 -14.53 -17.17
CA TYR A 169 -13.33 -15.17 -16.22
C TYR A 169 -12.99 -14.75 -14.79
N VAL A 170 -14.03 -14.58 -13.98
CA VAL A 170 -13.96 -14.17 -12.58
C VAL A 170 -14.05 -15.40 -11.67
N TYR A 171 -13.13 -15.49 -10.72
CA TYR A 171 -13.08 -16.46 -9.64
C TYR A 171 -13.23 -15.70 -8.32
N THR A 172 -14.10 -16.15 -7.41
CA THR A 172 -14.40 -15.43 -6.16
C THR A 172 -13.97 -16.25 -4.95
N ALA A 173 -13.17 -15.66 -4.07
CA ALA A 173 -12.73 -16.32 -2.84
C ALA A 173 -13.94 -16.62 -1.94
N GLN A 174 -13.95 -17.82 -1.37
CA GLN A 174 -15.00 -18.31 -0.47
C GLN A 174 -14.63 -18.19 1.00
N ASN A 175 -13.38 -17.82 1.31
CA ASN A 175 -12.90 -17.63 2.66
C ASN A 175 -11.82 -16.54 2.75
N SER A 176 -11.57 -16.06 3.96
CA SER A 176 -10.64 -14.96 4.26
C SER A 176 -9.15 -15.34 4.13
N THR A 177 -8.83 -16.63 4.03
CA THR A 177 -7.47 -17.16 3.86
C THR A 177 -7.12 -17.47 2.40
N LEU A 178 -8.04 -17.21 1.46
CA LEU A 178 -7.90 -17.42 0.02
C LEU A 178 -7.55 -18.87 -0.38
N THR A 179 -7.98 -19.84 0.44
CA THR A 179 -7.74 -21.28 0.21
C THR A 179 -8.87 -21.97 -0.57
N SER A 180 -10.01 -21.30 -0.75
CA SER A 180 -11.18 -21.83 -1.47
C SER A 180 -11.78 -20.78 -2.38
N TRP A 181 -12.20 -21.19 -3.57
CA TRP A 181 -12.62 -20.31 -4.66
C TRP A 181 -13.84 -20.90 -5.39
N SER A 182 -14.77 -20.03 -5.77
CA SER A 182 -15.89 -20.33 -6.68
C SER A 182 -15.65 -19.70 -8.06
N GLY A 183 -16.51 -20.06 -9.01
CA GLY A 183 -16.39 -19.66 -10.41
C GLY A 183 -16.17 -20.87 -11.31
N PRO A 184 -15.86 -20.66 -12.60
CA PRO A 184 -15.65 -19.37 -13.25
C PRO A 184 -16.97 -18.67 -13.64
N ALA A 185 -17.02 -17.34 -13.54
CA ALA A 185 -18.07 -16.53 -14.16
C ALA A 185 -17.48 -15.72 -15.31
N GLN A 186 -17.95 -15.93 -16.55
CA GLN A 186 -17.42 -15.21 -17.70
C GLN A 186 -17.74 -13.71 -17.61
N MET A 187 -16.78 -12.85 -17.97
CA MET A 187 -17.06 -11.44 -18.20
C MET A 187 -17.70 -11.25 -19.59
N GLY A 188 -19.00 -11.53 -19.67
CA GLY A 188 -19.77 -11.47 -20.91
C GLY A 188 -19.91 -10.06 -21.47
N GLY A 189 -19.83 -9.92 -22.79
CA GLY A 189 -19.92 -8.63 -23.49
C GLY A 189 -18.57 -8.00 -23.82
N LEU A 190 -17.49 -8.39 -23.11
CA LEU A 190 -16.14 -8.23 -23.65
C LEU A 190 -16.03 -9.12 -24.89
N GLY A 191 -15.37 -8.62 -25.95
CA GLY A 191 -15.21 -9.37 -27.19
C GLY A 191 -14.38 -10.66 -27.03
N THR A 192 -14.01 -11.29 -28.13
CA THR A 192 -13.17 -12.49 -28.12
C THR A 192 -11.70 -12.14 -28.30
N ASN A 193 -10.82 -13.00 -27.76
CA ASN A 193 -9.37 -12.89 -27.88
C ASN A 193 -8.77 -11.73 -27.06
N TYR A 194 -9.27 -11.54 -25.84
CA TYR A 194 -8.73 -10.56 -24.89
C TYR A 194 -8.01 -11.27 -23.75
N ILE A 195 -6.82 -10.77 -23.42
CA ILE A 195 -5.99 -11.24 -22.32
C ILE A 195 -5.63 -10.07 -21.39
N ASP A 196 -4.90 -10.38 -20.32
CA ASP A 196 -4.33 -9.43 -19.36
C ASP A 196 -5.39 -8.43 -18.87
N THR A 197 -6.55 -8.95 -18.45
CA THR A 197 -7.70 -8.11 -18.10
C THR A 197 -7.56 -7.54 -16.70
N PHE A 198 -7.24 -6.24 -16.62
CA PHE A 198 -7.12 -5.52 -15.36
C PHE A 198 -8.36 -4.65 -15.14
N VAL A 199 -9.01 -4.79 -13.99
CA VAL A 199 -10.23 -4.05 -13.67
C VAL A 199 -10.03 -3.17 -12.44
N VAL A 200 -10.47 -1.93 -12.54
CA VAL A 200 -10.65 -1.02 -11.40
C VAL A 200 -12.09 -0.52 -11.38
N ARG A 201 -12.53 -0.07 -10.20
CA ARG A 201 -13.86 0.55 -10.05
C ARG A 201 -13.69 1.98 -9.53
N SER A 202 -14.35 2.92 -10.19
CA SER A 202 -14.44 4.32 -9.77
C SER A 202 -15.90 4.72 -9.69
N GLY A 203 -16.37 5.05 -8.49
CA GLY A 203 -17.79 5.23 -8.21
C GLY A 203 -18.62 4.01 -8.62
N ASN A 204 -19.61 4.23 -9.49
CA ASN A 204 -20.49 3.18 -10.00
C ASN A 204 -20.02 2.54 -11.31
N THR A 205 -18.84 2.91 -11.81
CA THR A 205 -18.33 2.44 -13.09
C THR A 205 -17.16 1.50 -12.88
N TYR A 206 -17.27 0.30 -13.46
CA TYR A 206 -16.16 -0.61 -13.68
C TYR A 206 -15.41 -0.16 -14.95
N HIS A 207 -14.08 -0.11 -14.86
CA HIS A 207 -13.19 0.14 -15.97
C HIS A 207 -12.32 -1.10 -16.17
N ALA A 208 -12.42 -1.73 -17.33
CA ALA A 208 -11.53 -2.82 -17.72
C ALA A 208 -10.53 -2.30 -18.75
N PHE A 209 -9.26 -2.58 -18.50
CA PHE A 209 -8.16 -2.36 -19.43
C PHE A 209 -7.68 -3.74 -19.86
N VAL A 210 -7.73 -4.00 -21.16
CA VAL A 210 -7.57 -5.33 -21.72
C VAL A 210 -6.62 -5.29 -22.91
N LYS A 211 -5.80 -6.34 -23.07
CA LYS A 211 -5.02 -6.52 -24.30
C LYS A 211 -5.83 -7.33 -25.29
N ASN A 212 -6.09 -6.77 -26.47
CA ASN A 212 -6.64 -7.51 -27.59
C ASN A 212 -5.52 -8.28 -28.30
N GLU A 213 -5.56 -9.61 -28.24
CA GLU A 213 -4.49 -10.45 -28.74
C GLU A 213 -4.46 -10.54 -30.29
N THR A 214 -5.53 -10.15 -30.97
CA THR A 214 -5.55 -10.05 -32.44
C THR A 214 -4.92 -8.73 -32.90
N SER A 215 -5.39 -7.62 -32.35
CA SER A 215 -5.01 -6.27 -32.80
C SER A 215 -3.76 -5.72 -32.09
N LYS A 216 -3.37 -6.35 -30.97
CA LYS A 216 -2.27 -5.96 -30.07
C LYS A 216 -2.43 -4.58 -29.44
N TYR A 217 -3.67 -4.09 -29.33
CA TYR A 217 -4.00 -2.85 -28.64
C TYR A 217 -4.34 -3.11 -27.18
N ILE A 218 -3.99 -2.16 -26.32
CA ILE A 218 -4.65 -2.00 -25.02
C ILE A 218 -5.94 -1.21 -25.25
N GLU A 219 -7.06 -1.81 -24.89
CA GLU A 219 -8.39 -1.25 -25.05
C GLU A 219 -9.03 -0.97 -23.70
N HIS A 220 -9.86 0.07 -23.67
CA HIS A 220 -10.64 0.46 -22.50
C HIS A 220 -12.10 0.07 -22.69
N TRP A 221 -12.67 -0.56 -21.67
CA TRP A 221 -14.08 -0.94 -21.61
C TRP A 221 -14.67 -0.45 -20.30
N THR A 222 -15.97 -0.13 -20.32
CA THR A 222 -16.69 0.34 -19.13
C THR A 222 -17.99 -0.43 -18.92
N SER A 223 -18.38 -0.63 -17.66
CA SER A 223 -19.69 -1.16 -17.29
C SER A 223 -20.21 -0.45 -16.05
N THR A 224 -21.50 -0.11 -16.05
CA THR A 224 -22.22 0.38 -14.85
C THR A 224 -23.17 -0.69 -14.29
N SER A 225 -23.15 -1.90 -14.86
CA SER A 225 -24.02 -3.00 -14.48
C SER A 225 -23.35 -3.89 -13.43
N THR A 226 -22.57 -4.88 -13.88
CA THR A 226 -21.84 -5.81 -13.00
C THR A 226 -20.45 -6.05 -13.57
N LEU A 227 -19.55 -6.63 -12.76
CA LEU A 227 -18.23 -7.06 -13.24
C LEU A 227 -18.32 -8.05 -14.43
N THR A 228 -19.39 -8.84 -14.51
CA THR A 228 -19.54 -9.92 -15.49
C THR A 228 -20.43 -9.58 -16.68
N SER A 229 -20.96 -8.34 -16.79
CA SER A 229 -21.89 -7.96 -17.86
C SER A 229 -21.95 -6.46 -18.11
N GLY A 230 -22.55 -6.06 -19.24
CA GLY A 230 -22.84 -4.64 -19.53
C GLY A 230 -21.64 -3.84 -20.05
N TRP A 231 -20.60 -4.52 -20.53
CA TRP A 231 -19.39 -3.90 -21.04
C TRP A 231 -19.62 -3.16 -22.35
N THR A 232 -19.15 -1.92 -22.41
CA THR A 232 -19.16 -1.04 -23.59
C THR A 232 -17.74 -0.62 -23.91
N SER A 233 -17.30 -0.83 -25.16
CA SER A 233 -15.98 -0.43 -25.62
C SER A 233 -15.85 1.09 -25.67
N ARG A 234 -14.68 1.57 -25.25
CA ARG A 234 -14.24 2.97 -25.35
C ARG A 234 -13.11 3.14 -26.37
N GLY A 235 -12.71 2.05 -27.02
CA GLY A 235 -11.65 2.01 -28.03
C GLY A 235 -10.25 1.75 -27.45
N ALA A 236 -9.27 1.80 -28.34
CA ALA A 236 -7.85 1.68 -28.00
C ALA A 236 -7.32 2.93 -27.31
N LEU A 237 -6.44 2.77 -26.32
CA LEU A 237 -5.85 3.89 -25.59
C LEU A 237 -4.70 4.57 -26.36
N TRP A 238 -3.81 3.76 -26.95
CA TRP A 238 -2.63 4.23 -27.71
C TRP A 238 -2.39 3.32 -28.93
N SER A 239 -1.22 3.44 -29.56
CA SER A 239 -0.79 2.51 -30.61
C SER A 239 -0.64 1.07 -30.10
N SER A 240 -0.76 0.10 -31.01
CA SER A 240 -0.52 -1.31 -30.72
C SER A 240 0.91 -1.60 -30.25
N GLY A 241 1.13 -2.78 -29.67
CA GLY A 241 2.46 -3.30 -29.31
C GLY A 241 2.76 -3.27 -27.81
N TYR A 242 1.73 -3.07 -27.00
CA TYR A 242 1.79 -3.12 -25.53
C TYR A 242 0.91 -4.25 -25.00
N GLU A 243 1.21 -4.71 -23.79
CA GLU A 243 0.53 -5.80 -23.10
C GLU A 243 0.49 -5.55 -21.60
N GLY A 244 -0.19 -6.44 -20.86
CA GLY A 244 -0.10 -6.45 -19.42
C GLY A 244 -0.48 -5.15 -18.71
N PRO A 245 -1.68 -4.57 -18.96
CA PRO A 245 -2.09 -3.36 -18.28
C PRO A 245 -2.22 -3.61 -16.77
N ALA A 246 -1.66 -2.74 -15.95
CA ALA A 246 -1.87 -2.73 -14.50
C ALA A 246 -2.16 -1.31 -14.02
N VAL A 247 -3.25 -1.11 -13.27
CA VAL A 247 -3.72 0.22 -12.87
C VAL A 247 -3.66 0.39 -11.35
N VAL A 248 -3.09 1.51 -10.91
CA VAL A 248 -3.00 1.90 -9.50
C VAL A 248 -3.50 3.33 -9.32
N GLN A 249 -4.17 3.60 -8.20
CA GLN A 249 -4.46 4.97 -7.79
C GLN A 249 -3.25 5.54 -7.04
N LEU A 250 -2.80 6.73 -7.44
CA LEU A 250 -1.72 7.46 -6.81
C LEU A 250 -2.23 8.24 -5.59
N GLU A 251 -1.31 8.61 -4.70
CA GLU A 251 -1.60 9.35 -3.46
C GLU A 251 -2.38 10.65 -3.69
N ASN A 252 -2.17 11.33 -4.83
CA ASN A 252 -2.89 12.54 -5.20
C ASN A 252 -4.29 12.29 -5.77
N GLY A 253 -4.78 11.04 -5.75
CA GLY A 253 -6.09 10.64 -6.28
C GLY A 253 -6.14 10.38 -7.79
N SER A 254 -5.09 10.75 -8.53
CA SER A 254 -4.99 10.41 -9.96
C SER A 254 -4.67 8.93 -10.16
N TRP A 255 -4.88 8.43 -11.37
CA TRP A 255 -4.64 7.06 -11.77
C TRP A 255 -3.38 6.96 -12.59
N ARG A 256 -2.68 5.83 -12.44
CA ARG A 256 -1.55 5.45 -13.26
C ARG A 256 -1.77 4.05 -13.80
N ILE A 257 -1.51 3.87 -15.08
CA ILE A 257 -1.48 2.57 -15.74
C ILE A 257 -0.05 2.24 -16.14
N TYR A 258 0.33 0.98 -15.98
CA TYR A 258 1.57 0.40 -16.46
C TYR A 258 1.25 -0.57 -17.58
N VAL A 259 2.09 -0.60 -18.60
CA VAL A 259 2.00 -1.56 -19.71
C VAL A 259 3.40 -2.04 -20.07
N ASP A 260 3.51 -3.31 -20.38
CA ASP A 260 4.75 -3.91 -20.87
C ASP A 260 4.85 -3.77 -22.39
N ARG A 261 6.05 -3.53 -22.92
CA ARG A 261 6.27 -3.47 -24.36
C ARG A 261 6.54 -4.87 -24.91
N TYR A 262 5.61 -5.36 -25.72
CA TYR A 262 5.54 -6.77 -26.14
C TYR A 262 6.86 -7.31 -26.74
N THR A 263 7.47 -6.60 -27.71
CA THR A 263 8.64 -7.12 -28.45
C THR A 263 10.00 -6.69 -27.91
N ASN A 264 10.05 -5.57 -27.17
CA ASN A 264 11.32 -4.90 -26.86
C ASN A 264 11.61 -4.82 -25.36
N GLY A 265 10.74 -5.37 -24.52
CA GLY A 265 10.92 -5.24 -23.07
C GLY A 265 10.57 -3.85 -22.55
N GLY A 266 10.40 -3.80 -21.23
CA GLY A 266 10.34 -2.56 -20.47
C GLY A 266 8.94 -2.03 -20.27
N ILE A 267 8.77 -1.40 -19.12
CA ILE A 267 7.49 -0.91 -18.64
C ILE A 267 7.32 0.55 -19.02
N TRP A 268 6.13 0.86 -19.51
CA TRP A 268 5.68 2.20 -19.86
C TRP A 268 4.48 2.57 -19.03
N THR A 269 4.27 3.88 -18.85
CA THR A 269 3.18 4.37 -18.00
C THR A 269 2.51 5.59 -18.58
N ALA A 270 1.24 5.79 -18.22
CA ALA A 270 0.47 6.99 -18.45
C ALA A 270 -0.34 7.33 -17.21
N THR A 271 -0.77 8.59 -17.09
CA THR A 271 -1.62 9.05 -15.99
C THR A 271 -2.98 9.51 -16.49
N SER A 272 -3.98 9.44 -15.61
CA SER A 272 -5.34 9.89 -15.87
C SER A 272 -5.96 10.46 -14.60
N SER A 273 -6.79 11.50 -14.70
CA SER A 273 -7.58 12.00 -13.58
C SER A 273 -8.94 11.31 -13.46
N ASP A 274 -9.40 10.61 -14.49
CA ASP A 274 -10.79 10.17 -14.63
C ASP A 274 -10.96 8.75 -15.19
N LEU A 275 -9.86 8.01 -15.42
CA LEU A 275 -9.78 6.69 -16.06
C LEU A 275 -10.29 6.62 -17.51
N ASN A 276 -10.67 7.74 -18.12
CA ASN A 276 -11.18 7.82 -19.49
C ASN A 276 -10.16 8.49 -20.42
N THR A 277 -9.52 9.55 -19.94
CA THR A 277 -8.53 10.31 -20.71
C THR A 277 -7.15 10.06 -20.13
N TRP A 278 -6.22 9.61 -20.96
CA TRP A 278 -4.87 9.26 -20.55
C TRP A 278 -3.83 10.17 -21.19
N SER A 279 -2.75 10.43 -20.47
CA SER A 279 -1.56 11.06 -21.05
C SER A 279 -0.91 10.17 -22.14
N GLY A 280 0.07 10.73 -22.85
CA GLY A 280 1.00 9.91 -23.63
C GLY A 280 1.82 8.97 -22.73
N LEU A 281 2.28 7.86 -23.30
CA LEU A 281 3.14 6.89 -22.62
C LEU A 281 4.55 7.44 -22.41
N SER A 282 5.12 7.19 -21.24
CA SER A 282 6.52 7.44 -20.90
C SER A 282 7.16 6.20 -20.25
N SER A 283 8.48 6.06 -20.33
CA SER A 283 9.17 4.90 -19.78
C SER A 283 9.25 4.93 -18.26
N VAL A 284 9.19 3.74 -17.65
CA VAL A 284 9.40 3.51 -16.23
C VAL A 284 10.78 2.90 -16.02
N SER A 285 11.51 3.38 -15.02
CA SER A 285 12.77 2.75 -14.62
C SER A 285 12.46 1.53 -13.76
N CYS A 286 12.55 0.34 -14.36
CA CYS A 286 12.33 -0.94 -13.68
C CYS A 286 13.17 -2.01 -14.40
N ALA A 287 14.37 -2.27 -13.88
CA ALA A 287 15.36 -3.09 -14.58
C ALA A 287 14.89 -4.55 -14.71
N GLY A 288 14.63 -4.99 -15.94
CA GLY A 288 14.20 -6.34 -16.26
C GLY A 288 12.71 -6.63 -16.00
N CYS A 289 11.93 -5.66 -15.55
CA CYS A 289 10.51 -5.87 -15.26
C CYS A 289 9.73 -6.17 -16.55
N ARG A 290 8.80 -7.10 -16.42
CA ARG A 290 7.82 -7.50 -17.43
C ARG A 290 6.42 -7.34 -16.85
N HIS A 291 5.42 -7.86 -17.54
CA HIS A 291 4.06 -7.84 -17.04
C HIS A 291 3.93 -8.31 -15.57
N GLY A 292 3.18 -7.53 -14.80
CA GLY A 292 2.81 -7.78 -13.41
C GLY A 292 2.04 -6.58 -12.84
N THR A 293 1.78 -6.58 -11.53
CA THR A 293 0.93 -5.56 -10.89
C THR A 293 1.71 -4.61 -9.98
N VAL A 294 1.29 -3.34 -9.96
CA VAL A 294 1.70 -2.34 -8.99
C VAL A 294 0.60 -2.12 -7.94
N LEU A 295 0.96 -2.28 -6.67
CA LEU A 295 0.10 -2.03 -5.52
C LEU A 295 0.57 -0.77 -4.77
N ALA A 296 -0.35 0.14 -4.50
CA ALA A 296 -0.12 1.22 -3.55
C ALA A 296 -0.21 0.65 -2.13
N VAL A 297 0.87 0.82 -1.37
CA VAL A 297 1.08 0.30 -0.03
C VAL A 297 1.26 1.51 0.88
N PRO A 298 0.30 1.81 1.78
CA PRO A 298 0.51 2.82 2.80
C PRO A 298 1.80 2.46 3.57
N SER A 299 2.68 3.43 3.83
CA SER A 299 4.00 3.22 4.46
C SER A 299 3.95 2.41 5.76
N SER A 300 2.80 2.30 6.42
CA SER A 300 2.58 1.42 7.57
C SER A 300 2.59 -0.09 7.28
N SER A 301 2.64 -0.53 6.00
CA SER A 301 2.54 -1.96 5.62
C SER A 301 3.82 -2.56 5.02
N THR A 302 4.90 -1.78 4.90
CA THR A 302 6.18 -2.18 4.27
C THR A 302 7.19 -2.83 5.21
N GLY A 303 6.82 -3.20 6.44
CA GLY A 303 7.79 -3.69 7.42
C GLY A 303 8.68 -2.59 8.01
N GLU A 304 8.26 -1.32 7.93
CA GLU A 304 8.88 -0.22 8.64
C GLU A 304 8.90 -0.49 10.15
N ARG A 305 10.12 -0.50 10.70
CA ARG A 305 10.37 -0.67 12.12
C ARG A 305 10.57 0.70 12.74
N TYR A 306 10.04 0.83 13.94
CA TYR A 306 10.12 2.06 14.71
C TYR A 306 10.61 1.77 16.11
N ARG A 307 11.34 2.72 16.68
CA ARG A 307 11.42 2.87 18.13
C ARG A 307 10.35 3.85 18.61
N VAL A 308 9.81 3.60 19.79
CA VAL A 308 8.81 4.48 20.45
C VAL A 308 9.44 5.02 21.72
N THR A 309 9.68 6.33 21.77
CA THR A 309 10.49 6.99 22.81
C THR A 309 9.63 7.84 23.72
N ALA A 310 9.74 7.64 25.04
CA ALA A 310 9.09 8.48 26.04
C ALA A 310 9.75 9.87 26.07
N ARG A 311 8.94 10.93 26.05
CA ARG A 311 9.41 12.32 25.99
C ARG A 311 10.25 12.69 27.21
N HIS A 312 9.82 12.31 28.41
CA HIS A 312 10.45 12.76 29.67
C HIS A 312 11.82 12.12 29.91
N SER A 313 12.01 10.86 29.51
CA SER A 313 13.23 10.09 29.81
C SER A 313 14.15 9.90 28.60
N GLY A 314 13.64 10.06 27.37
CA GLY A 314 14.36 9.70 26.15
C GLY A 314 14.56 8.19 25.95
N LYS A 315 13.97 7.36 26.82
CA LYS A 315 14.03 5.89 26.75
C LYS A 315 12.93 5.34 25.88
N VAL A 316 13.10 4.11 25.41
CA VAL A 316 12.17 3.46 24.48
C VAL A 316 11.34 2.39 25.17
N ILE A 317 10.16 2.07 24.62
CA ILE A 317 9.42 0.88 25.06
C ILE A 317 10.19 -0.40 24.67
N ASP A 318 10.31 -1.32 25.62
CA ASP A 318 11.20 -2.48 25.60
C ASP A 318 10.47 -3.69 26.20
N VAL A 319 10.49 -4.83 25.51
CA VAL A 319 10.07 -6.10 26.12
C VAL A 319 11.21 -6.68 26.94
N ILE A 320 10.98 -6.83 28.25
CA ILE A 320 12.01 -7.19 29.22
C ILE A 320 12.76 -8.47 28.82
N GLU A 321 14.09 -8.43 28.97
CA GLU A 321 15.00 -9.54 28.66
C GLU A 321 14.89 -10.07 27.22
N ALA A 322 14.33 -9.27 26.30
CA ALA A 322 13.97 -9.71 24.95
C ALA A 322 13.11 -10.98 24.94
N SER A 323 12.28 -11.17 25.97
CA SER A 323 11.41 -12.33 26.09
C SER A 323 10.46 -12.42 24.89
N THR A 324 10.19 -13.66 24.45
CA THR A 324 9.20 -13.94 23.41
C THR A 324 7.94 -14.59 23.99
N ALA A 325 7.83 -14.73 25.31
CA ALA A 325 6.67 -15.33 25.96
C ALA A 325 5.46 -14.39 25.99
N ASP A 326 4.25 -14.96 26.00
CA ASP A 326 3.04 -14.21 26.35
C ASP A 326 3.13 -13.71 27.79
N ASN A 327 2.55 -12.54 28.05
CA ASN A 327 2.56 -11.86 29.35
C ASN A 327 3.94 -11.35 29.80
N ALA A 328 4.96 -11.34 28.94
CA ALA A 328 6.21 -10.65 29.25
C ALA A 328 5.95 -9.15 29.40
N GLU A 329 6.53 -8.55 30.45
CA GLU A 329 6.34 -7.14 30.78
C GLU A 329 6.98 -6.22 29.75
N VAL A 330 6.32 -5.09 29.50
CA VAL A 330 6.87 -4.01 28.69
C VAL A 330 7.28 -2.87 29.60
N LYS A 331 8.54 -2.49 29.54
CA LYS A 331 9.13 -1.43 30.35
C LYS A 331 9.76 -0.37 29.46
N GLN A 332 10.30 0.69 30.04
CA GLN A 332 11.22 1.54 29.30
C GLN A 332 12.67 1.11 29.50
N TRP A 333 13.50 1.28 28.47
CA TRP A 333 14.94 1.02 28.55
C TRP A 333 15.73 1.98 27.65
N GLY A 334 17.02 2.16 27.92
CA GLY A 334 17.94 2.85 27.04
C GLY A 334 17.97 2.18 25.66
N TRP A 335 17.86 2.98 24.61
CA TRP A 335 17.92 2.48 23.24
C TRP A 335 19.27 1.78 22.98
N ASN A 336 19.23 0.51 22.63
CA ASN A 336 20.40 -0.32 22.33
C ASN A 336 20.34 -0.98 20.94
N GLY A 337 19.27 -0.73 20.16
CA GLY A 337 19.10 -1.29 18.83
C GLY A 337 18.59 -2.73 18.79
N GLY A 338 18.29 -3.33 19.95
CA GLY A 338 17.74 -4.68 20.05
C GLY A 338 16.36 -4.80 19.40
N THR A 339 16.08 -5.95 18.81
CA THR A 339 14.79 -6.23 18.16
C THR A 339 13.60 -6.11 19.13
N ASN A 340 13.82 -6.37 20.42
CA ASN A 340 12.84 -6.21 21.50
C ASN A 340 12.45 -4.74 21.77
N GLN A 341 13.19 -3.79 21.21
CA GLN A 341 12.92 -2.34 21.26
C GLN A 341 12.36 -1.79 19.94
N THR A 342 12.14 -2.65 18.95
CA THR A 342 11.66 -2.27 17.62
C THR A 342 10.26 -2.80 17.38
N TRP A 343 9.44 -1.97 16.74
CA TRP A 343 8.00 -2.17 16.67
C TRP A 343 7.48 -1.84 15.27
N ALA A 344 6.59 -2.68 14.74
CA ALA A 344 5.81 -2.40 13.54
C ALA A 344 4.42 -1.91 13.93
N PHE A 345 3.82 -1.11 13.06
CA PHE A 345 2.55 -0.44 13.28
C PHE A 345 1.53 -0.94 12.27
N GLN A 346 0.76 -1.94 12.64
CA GLN A 346 -0.22 -2.56 11.76
C GLN A 346 -1.57 -1.84 11.87
N ASP A 347 -2.03 -1.21 10.80
CA ASP A 347 -3.37 -0.61 10.75
C ASP A 347 -4.47 -1.69 10.96
N VAL A 348 -5.45 -1.37 11.82
CA VAL A 348 -6.62 -2.22 12.09
C VAL A 348 -7.95 -1.49 11.81
N GLY A 349 -7.90 -0.36 11.12
CA GLY A 349 -9.04 0.45 10.71
C GLY A 349 -9.54 1.42 11.77
N GLY A 350 -10.25 2.47 11.33
CA GLY A 350 -10.85 3.47 12.22
C GLY A 350 -9.85 4.35 12.96
N GLY A 351 -8.61 4.48 12.45
CA GLY A 351 -7.55 5.26 13.08
C GLY A 351 -6.81 4.54 14.23
N TYR A 352 -7.00 3.22 14.36
CA TYR A 352 -6.32 2.39 15.35
C TYR A 352 -5.26 1.51 14.71
N VAL A 353 -4.22 1.17 15.49
CA VAL A 353 -3.14 0.28 15.09
C VAL A 353 -2.91 -0.81 16.13
N ARG A 354 -2.40 -1.96 15.69
CA ARG A 354 -1.66 -2.90 16.54
C ARG A 354 -0.18 -2.56 16.50
N ILE A 355 0.47 -2.53 17.66
CA ILE A 355 1.91 -2.26 17.79
C ILE A 355 2.59 -3.60 18.01
N VAL A 356 3.33 -4.10 17.02
CA VAL A 356 3.85 -5.46 16.97
C VAL A 356 5.35 -5.46 17.23
N ASN A 357 5.77 -6.11 18.32
CA ASN A 357 7.18 -6.26 18.66
C ASN A 357 7.91 -7.10 17.60
N GLN A 358 9.05 -6.61 17.12
CA GLN A 358 9.78 -7.25 16.02
C GLN A 358 10.64 -8.43 16.46
N ASN A 359 10.87 -8.61 17.77
CA ASN A 359 11.55 -9.80 18.28
C ASN A 359 10.59 -10.99 18.40
N SER A 360 9.40 -10.77 18.96
CA SER A 360 8.47 -11.84 19.31
C SER A 360 7.31 -12.02 18.32
N GLY A 361 7.02 -11.02 17.48
CA GLY A 361 5.81 -10.97 16.65
C GLY A 361 4.52 -10.74 17.46
N LYS A 362 4.61 -10.41 18.75
CA LYS A 362 3.47 -10.20 19.66
C LYS A 362 3.08 -8.73 19.77
N CYS A 363 1.85 -8.48 20.19
CA CYS A 363 1.26 -7.15 20.24
C CYS A 363 1.40 -6.52 21.61
N LEU A 364 1.57 -5.18 21.65
CA LEU A 364 1.44 -4.38 22.88
C LEU A 364 0.01 -4.48 23.41
N ASP A 365 -0.15 -4.93 24.64
CA ASP A 365 -1.42 -5.36 25.21
C ASP A 365 -1.61 -4.81 26.63
N VAL A 366 -2.81 -4.29 26.92
CA VAL A 366 -3.22 -3.98 28.30
C VAL A 366 -3.68 -5.26 29.00
N ALA A 367 -2.91 -5.69 29.99
CA ALA A 367 -3.09 -6.97 30.66
C ALA A 367 -4.54 -7.21 31.13
N GLY A 368 -5.09 -8.36 30.73
CA GLY A 368 -6.45 -8.78 31.09
C GLY A 368 -7.57 -7.90 30.52
N ALA A 369 -7.28 -7.07 29.50
CA ALA A 369 -8.19 -6.05 28.97
C ALA A 369 -8.75 -5.12 30.06
N SER A 370 -8.00 -4.91 31.14
CA SER A 370 -8.43 -4.09 32.28
C SER A 370 -8.75 -2.67 31.83
N THR A 371 -9.77 -2.07 32.43
CA THR A 371 -10.11 -0.65 32.24
C THR A 371 -9.66 0.20 33.42
N ALA A 372 -9.00 -0.38 34.43
CA ALA A 372 -8.51 0.36 35.60
C ALA A 372 -7.20 1.10 35.30
N ASP A 373 -6.98 2.22 35.99
CA ASP A 373 -5.65 2.83 36.06
C ASP A 373 -4.64 1.83 36.63
N ARG A 374 -3.38 1.97 36.21
CA ARG A 374 -2.26 1.13 36.66
C ARG A 374 -2.32 -0.32 36.22
N ALA A 375 -3.16 -0.66 35.25
CA ALA A 375 -3.08 -1.97 34.62
C ALA A 375 -1.78 -2.06 33.81
N ASN A 376 -1.05 -3.16 34.01
CA ASN A 376 0.24 -3.40 33.40
C ASN A 376 0.15 -3.50 31.87
N ILE A 377 1.23 -3.12 31.19
CA ILE A 377 1.41 -3.32 29.76
C ILE A 377 2.33 -4.52 29.54
N ILE A 378 1.86 -5.46 28.75
CA ILE A 378 2.55 -6.70 28.41
C ILE A 378 2.65 -6.82 26.89
N GLN A 379 3.43 -7.80 26.42
CA GLN A 379 3.21 -8.36 25.10
C GLN A 379 2.29 -9.58 25.18
N TYR A 380 1.42 -9.75 24.19
CA TYR A 380 0.58 -10.92 24.06
C TYR A 380 0.36 -11.30 22.60
N THR A 381 0.08 -12.58 22.34
CA THR A 381 -0.27 -13.09 21.02
C THR A 381 -1.33 -12.20 20.36
N CYS A 382 -0.99 -11.67 19.17
CA CYS A 382 -1.82 -10.73 18.45
C CYS A 382 -3.18 -11.35 18.09
N ASN A 383 -4.27 -10.66 18.44
CA ASN A 383 -5.63 -11.07 18.13
C ASN A 383 -6.49 -9.83 17.76
N SER A 384 -7.81 -9.98 17.72
CA SER A 384 -8.75 -8.90 17.36
C SER A 384 -9.28 -8.11 18.55
N ALA A 385 -8.86 -8.41 19.78
CA ALA A 385 -9.33 -7.74 20.98
C ALA A 385 -8.89 -6.28 21.01
N THR A 386 -9.75 -5.42 21.56
CA THR A 386 -9.57 -3.96 21.52
C THR A 386 -8.51 -3.45 22.50
N ASN A 387 -8.09 -4.25 23.48
CA ASN A 387 -6.99 -3.93 24.40
C ASN A 387 -5.59 -4.04 23.76
N GLN A 388 -5.50 -4.53 22.52
CA GLN A 388 -4.29 -4.52 21.69
C GLN A 388 -4.30 -3.42 20.61
N GLN A 389 -5.33 -2.58 20.60
CA GLN A 389 -5.53 -1.58 19.56
C GLN A 389 -5.33 -0.19 20.15
N TRP A 390 -4.45 0.58 19.53
CA TRP A 390 -3.98 1.85 20.06
C TRP A 390 -4.23 2.96 19.05
N GLN A 391 -4.68 4.11 19.53
CA GLN A 391 -4.77 5.32 18.73
C GLN A 391 -3.54 6.20 19.01
N TRP A 392 -2.84 6.63 17.96
CA TRP A 392 -1.81 7.66 18.04
C TRP A 392 -2.49 9.04 18.04
N ARG A 393 -2.76 9.59 19.22
CA ARG A 393 -3.41 10.90 19.36
C ARG A 393 -2.36 12.00 19.48
N PRO A 394 -2.29 12.97 18.56
CA PRO A 394 -1.31 14.06 18.63
C PRO A 394 -1.47 14.91 19.90
N ILE A 395 -0.35 15.33 20.50
CA ILE A 395 -0.26 16.31 21.59
C ILE A 395 0.99 17.18 21.37
N GLY A 396 0.79 18.36 20.77
CA GLY A 396 1.91 19.20 20.31
C GLY A 396 2.77 18.47 19.27
N SER A 397 4.07 18.39 19.49
CA SER A 397 5.03 17.66 18.65
C SER A 397 5.18 16.17 19.02
N TYR A 398 4.40 15.67 19.97
CA TYR A 398 4.44 14.30 20.49
C TYR A 398 3.07 13.62 20.32
N PHE A 399 2.95 12.39 20.80
CA PHE A 399 1.72 11.59 20.74
C PHE A 399 1.38 10.97 22.08
N GLN A 400 0.10 10.78 22.32
CA GLN A 400 -0.42 9.85 23.32
C GLN A 400 -0.83 8.56 22.62
N LEU A 401 -0.53 7.42 23.23
CA LEU A 401 -0.98 6.11 22.78
C LEU A 401 -2.22 5.74 23.59
N VAL A 402 -3.40 5.82 22.97
CA VAL A 402 -4.68 5.63 23.67
C VAL A 402 -5.24 4.24 23.37
N ALA A 403 -5.42 3.40 24.38
CA ALA A 403 -5.99 2.07 24.22
C ALA A 403 -7.47 2.16 23.83
N ARG A 404 -7.87 1.44 22.77
CA ARG A 404 -9.22 1.52 22.18
C ARG A 404 -10.31 1.08 23.16
N HIS A 405 -10.04 0.09 24.00
CA HIS A 405 -11.04 -0.49 24.91
C HIS A 405 -11.33 0.39 26.14
N SER A 406 -10.31 1.08 26.67
CA SER A 406 -10.42 1.82 27.93
C SER A 406 -10.39 3.33 27.77
N GLY A 407 -9.92 3.85 26.63
CA GLY A 407 -9.66 5.27 26.41
C GLY A 407 -8.49 5.83 27.24
N LYS A 408 -7.71 4.96 27.90
CA LYS A 408 -6.56 5.34 28.74
C LYS A 408 -5.27 5.35 27.94
N CYS A 409 -4.28 6.09 28.43
CA CYS A 409 -3.02 6.35 27.77
C CYS A 409 -1.90 5.43 28.28
N LEU A 410 -0.97 5.07 27.39
CA LEU A 410 0.30 4.47 27.76
C LEU A 410 1.12 5.45 28.62
N ASP A 411 1.58 4.98 29.78
CA ASP A 411 2.14 5.80 30.85
C ASP A 411 3.37 5.12 31.46
N VAL A 412 4.50 5.83 31.53
CA VAL A 412 5.64 5.37 32.33
C VAL A 412 5.37 5.68 33.79
N VAL A 413 5.37 4.64 34.63
CA VAL A 413 5.00 4.72 36.04
C VAL A 413 5.79 5.82 36.75
N SER A 414 5.06 6.76 37.37
CA SER A 414 5.62 7.86 38.18
C SER A 414 6.66 8.72 37.45
N ALA A 415 6.62 8.79 36.12
CA ALA A 415 7.63 9.45 35.30
C ALA A 415 9.06 8.97 35.58
N GLY A 416 9.24 7.69 35.93
CA GLY A 416 10.55 7.10 36.19
C GLY A 416 11.51 7.32 35.02
N THR A 417 12.79 7.53 35.30
CA THR A 417 13.84 7.78 34.29
C THR A 417 14.91 6.71 34.26
N ALA A 418 14.79 5.66 35.08
CA ALA A 418 15.70 4.53 35.10
C ALA A 418 15.31 3.50 34.03
N ASP A 419 16.30 2.72 33.59
CA ASP A 419 16.05 1.49 32.84
C ASP A 419 15.22 0.53 33.71
N GLY A 420 14.24 -0.14 33.09
CA GLY A 420 13.31 -1.01 33.80
C GLY A 420 12.24 -0.28 34.59
N SER A 421 12.06 1.04 34.39
CA SER A 421 10.84 1.69 34.90
C SER A 421 9.64 1.12 34.15
N ASP A 422 8.62 0.74 34.90
CA ASP A 422 7.47 0.01 34.39
C ASP A 422 6.55 0.88 33.53
N ILE A 423 5.78 0.25 32.64
CA ILE A 423 4.80 0.92 31.78
C ILE A 423 3.41 0.35 32.08
N GLN A 424 2.46 1.26 32.32
CA GLN A 424 1.07 0.96 32.63
C GLN A 424 0.14 1.70 31.65
N GLN A 425 -1.16 1.40 31.70
CA GLN A 425 -2.15 2.38 31.26
C GLN A 425 -2.55 3.29 32.43
N TYR A 426 -2.85 4.55 32.11
CA TYR A 426 -3.37 5.50 33.09
C TYR A 426 -4.31 6.50 32.41
N THR A 427 -5.19 7.13 33.18
CA THR A 427 -6.03 8.23 32.72
C THR A 427 -5.19 9.27 31.98
N CYS A 428 -5.59 9.60 30.76
CA CYS A 428 -4.85 10.50 29.88
C CYS A 428 -4.78 11.92 30.47
N GLY A 429 -3.57 12.44 30.63
CA GLY A 429 -3.28 13.82 31.02
C GLY A 429 -2.38 14.52 30.00
N SER A 430 -1.71 15.60 30.41
CA SER A 430 -0.74 16.34 29.58
C SER A 430 0.72 16.04 29.94
N GLN A 431 0.97 15.03 30.78
CA GLN A 431 2.25 14.89 31.47
C GLN A 431 3.26 14.22 30.54
N ASP A 432 4.53 14.62 30.59
CA ASP A 432 5.54 14.19 29.62
C ASP A 432 5.80 12.67 29.63
N ASN A 433 5.51 11.97 30.73
CA ASN A 433 5.61 10.52 30.86
C ASN A 433 4.49 9.75 30.12
N GLN A 434 3.51 10.45 29.56
CA GLN A 434 2.47 9.91 28.65
C GLN A 434 2.63 10.41 27.21
N GLN A 435 3.73 11.09 26.91
CA GLN A 435 4.02 11.64 25.60
C GLN A 435 5.14 10.85 24.95
N TRP A 436 4.91 10.45 23.71
CA TRP A 436 5.76 9.51 22.99
C TRP A 436 6.11 10.08 21.62
N SER A 437 7.33 9.83 21.15
CA SER A 437 7.72 10.01 19.75
C SER A 437 7.93 8.66 19.08
N ARG A 438 7.82 8.64 17.75
CA ARG A 438 8.03 7.46 16.92
C ARG A 438 9.12 7.79 15.91
N THR A 439 10.20 7.02 15.87
CA THR A 439 11.32 7.23 14.94
C THR A 439 11.60 5.95 14.15
N PRO A 440 11.70 6.01 12.80
CA PRO A 440 12.15 4.87 11.98
C PRO A 440 13.54 4.39 12.42
N VAL A 441 13.80 3.07 12.34
CA VAL A 441 15.07 2.44 12.74
C VAL A 441 15.59 1.43 11.74
#